data_AF-A0A2V6IPP4-F1
#
_entry.id   AF-A0A2V6IPP4-F1
#
_cell.length_a   1.000
_cell.length_b   1.000
_cell.length_c   1.000
_cell.angle_alpha   90.00
_cell.angle_beta   90.00
_cell.angle_gamma   90.00
#
_symmetry.space_group_name_H-M   'P 1'
#
loop_
_entity.id
_entity.type
_entity.pdbx_description
1 polymer ?
#
loop_
_entity_poly.entity_id
_entity_poly.type
_entity_poly.pdbx_seq_one_letter_code
_entity_poly.pdbx_strand_id
1 'polypeptide(L)'
;GTVKPVYDEEKKQKVILDYKILNGEASNPHDFNILILVEYPNWAAFDTLRNKMDPVVAKVMGSEEQRKELAVKRLDVREILGTKTMREITLK
;
A
#
# COMPACT_ATOMS: atom_id res chain seq x y z
N GLY A 1 1.97 7.72 -10.88
CA GLY A 1 1.21 6.46 -10.97
C GLY A 1 0.53 6.17 -9.64
N THR A 2 -0.76 5.88 -9.66
CA THR A 2 -1.56 5.56 -8.47
C THR A 2 -1.27 4.14 -7.98
N VAL A 3 -1.43 3.87 -6.69
CA VAL A 3 -1.29 2.53 -6.09
C VAL A 3 -2.53 1.65 -6.30
N LYS A 4 -3.64 2.27 -6.73
CA LYS A 4 -4.94 1.64 -6.95
C LYS A 4 -4.88 0.38 -7.83
N PRO A 5 -4.20 0.37 -9.00
CA PRO A 5 -4.22 -0.82 -9.87
C PRO A 5 -3.52 -2.04 -9.25
N VAL A 6 -2.53 -1.81 -8.38
CA VAL A 6 -1.84 -2.87 -7.65
C VAL A 6 -2.76 -3.48 -6.60
N TYR A 7 -3.41 -2.66 -5.77
CA TYR A 7 -4.34 -3.15 -4.75
C TYR A 7 -5.60 -3.80 -5.35
N ASP A 8 -6.09 -3.31 -6.49
CA ASP A 8 -7.20 -3.95 -7.20
C ASP A 8 -6.84 -5.38 -7.63
N GLU A 9 -5.60 -5.60 -8.07
CA GLU A 9 -5.11 -6.93 -8.44
C GLU A 9 -4.85 -7.81 -7.21
N GLU A 10 -4.27 -7.26 -6.14
CA GLU A 10 -4.09 -7.97 -4.87
C GLU A 10 -5.42 -8.45 -4.27
N LYS A 11 -6.46 -7.61 -4.35
CA LYS A 11 -7.80 -7.96 -3.91
C LYS A 11 -8.40 -9.08 -4.77
N LYS A 12 -8.22 -9.02 -6.09
CA LYS A 12 -8.64 -10.12 -7.00
C LYS A 12 -7.93 -11.43 -6.69
N GLN A 13 -6.65 -11.38 -6.34
CA GLN A 13 -5.84 -12.54 -5.97
C GLN A 13 -6.02 -12.95 -4.50
N LYS A 14 -6.89 -12.27 -3.74
CA LYS A 14 -7.17 -12.51 -2.33
C LYS A 14 -5.91 -12.42 -1.44
N VAL A 15 -4.95 -11.60 -1.84
CA VAL A 15 -3.77 -11.24 -1.03
C VAL A 15 -4.20 -10.30 0.10
N ILE A 16 -5.09 -9.38 -0.22
CA ILE A 16 -5.72 -8.43 0.71
C ILE A 16 -7.24 -8.65 0.72
N LEU A 17 -7.88 -8.30 1.83
CA LEU A 17 -9.35 -8.27 1.93
C LEU A 17 -9.91 -6.99 1.30
N ASP A 18 -9.34 -5.85 1.68
CA ASP A 18 -9.74 -4.55 1.18
C ASP A 18 -8.61 -3.52 1.31
N TYR A 19 -8.81 -2.35 0.70
CA TYR A 19 -7.97 -1.19 0.93
C TYR A 19 -8.78 0.10 0.88
N LYS A 20 -8.34 1.11 1.61
CA LYS A 20 -8.92 2.46 1.62
C LYS A 20 -7.83 3.48 1.36
N ILE A 21 -8.15 4.47 0.54
CA ILE A 21 -7.31 5.66 0.33
C ILE A 21 -8.10 6.82 0.91
N LEU A 22 -7.63 7.37 2.02
CA LEU A 22 -8.22 8.54 2.68
C LEU A 22 -7.37 9.75 2.34
N ASN A 23 -8.01 10.84 1.93
CA ASN A 23 -7.35 12.11 1.70
C ASN A 23 -8.06 13.20 2.51
N GLY A 24 -7.28 14.06 3.14
CA GLY A 24 -7.76 15.16 3.97
C GLY A 24 -6.74 16.28 4.04
N GLU A 25 -7.09 17.33 4.77
CA GLU A 25 -6.16 18.42 5.06
C GLU A 25 -5.18 18.01 6.15
N ALA A 26 -3.90 18.35 5.97
CA ALA A 26 -2.90 18.15 7.02
C ALA A 26 -3.05 19.26 8.07
N SER A 27 -3.11 18.88 9.34
CA SER A 27 -3.30 19.82 10.45
C SER A 27 -2.03 20.63 10.76
N ASN A 28 -0.86 20.13 10.35
CA ASN A 28 0.45 20.77 10.49
C ASN A 28 1.47 20.14 9.50
N PRO A 29 2.69 20.69 9.36
CA PRO A 29 3.70 20.16 8.42
C PRO A 29 4.19 18.73 8.68
N HIS A 30 3.95 18.17 9.87
CA HIS A 30 4.29 16.80 10.23
C HIS A 30 3.07 15.86 10.21
N ASP A 31 1.92 16.33 9.71
CA ASP A 31 0.69 15.56 9.58
C ASP A 31 0.51 15.06 8.14
N PHE A 32 -0.12 13.90 7.99
CA PHE A 32 -0.38 13.33 6.67
C PHE A 32 -1.64 13.93 6.06
N ASN A 33 -1.62 14.18 4.76
CA ASN A 33 -2.82 14.50 3.98
C ASN A 33 -3.38 13.28 3.23
N ILE A 34 -2.64 12.17 3.19
CA ILE A 34 -3.04 10.92 2.53
C ILE A 34 -2.72 9.74 3.47
N LEU A 35 -3.72 8.90 3.74
CA LEU A 35 -3.56 7.61 4.40
C LEU A 35 -3.99 6.49 3.46
N ILE A 36 -3.14 5.48 3.33
CA ILE A 36 -3.49 4.22 2.65
C ILE A 36 -3.61 3.15 3.71
N LEU A 37 -4.81 2.60 3.87
CA LEU A 37 -5.10 1.49 4.77
C LEU A 37 -5.29 0.22 3.94
N VAL A 38 -4.60 -0.85 4.30
CA VAL A 38 -4.68 -2.15 3.63
C VAL A 38 -5.07 -3.19 4.66
N GLU A 39 -6.12 -3.94 4.37
CA GLU A 39 -6.67 -4.96 5.26
C GLU A 39 -6.21 -6.34 4.80
N TYR A 40 -5.64 -7.10 5.73
CA TYR A 40 -5.16 -8.46 5.50
C TYR A 40 -6.02 -9.47 6.27
N PRO A 41 -6.21 -10.69 5.73
CA PRO A 41 -7.09 -11.69 6.35
C PRO A 41 -6.62 -12.16 7.73
N ASN A 42 -5.31 -12.15 7.97
CA ASN A 42 -4.68 -12.55 9.23
C ASN A 42 -3.19 -12.19 9.23
N TRP A 43 -2.50 -12.46 10.33
CA TRP A 43 -1.07 -12.20 10.48
C TRP A 43 -0.17 -13.11 9.65
N ALA A 44 -0.61 -14.34 9.35
CA ALA A 44 0.15 -15.26 8.49
C ALA A 44 0.24 -14.77 7.02
N ALA A 45 -0.62 -13.82 6.62
CA ALA A 45 -0.52 -13.17 5.33
C ALA A 45 0.84 -12.49 5.14
N PHE A 46 1.44 -11.94 6.21
CA PHE A 46 2.72 -11.24 6.15
C PHE A 46 3.90 -12.15 5.81
N ASP A 47 3.86 -13.42 6.23
CA ASP A 47 4.94 -14.39 5.96
C ASP A 47 5.07 -14.70 4.46
N THR A 48 3.94 -14.69 3.75
CA THR A 48 3.90 -14.98 2.30
C THR A 48 3.72 -13.72 1.45
N LEU A 49 3.67 -12.55 2.08
CA LEU A 49 3.28 -11.30 1.42
C LEU A 49 4.22 -10.99 0.26
N ARG A 50 5.53 -10.98 0.49
CA ARG A 50 6.51 -10.63 -0.54
C ARG A 50 6.40 -11.52 -1.78
N ASN A 51 6.25 -12.82 -1.60
CA ASN A 51 6.11 -13.80 -2.69
C ASN A 51 4.84 -13.60 -3.51
N LYS A 52 3.76 -13.09 -2.88
CA LYS A 52 2.49 -12.83 -3.56
C LYS A 52 2.45 -11.43 -4.20
N MET A 53 3.13 -10.46 -3.60
CA MET A 53 3.14 -9.06 -4.04
C MET A 53 4.06 -8.85 -5.25
N ASP A 54 5.26 -9.43 -5.22
CA ASP A 54 6.25 -9.26 -6.30
C ASP A 54 5.71 -9.58 -7.71
N PRO A 55 4.98 -10.69 -7.95
CA PRO A 55 4.39 -10.96 -9.26
C PRO A 55 3.26 -10.00 -9.63
N VAL A 56 2.47 -9.53 -8.67
CA VAL A 56 1.40 -8.52 -8.91
C VAL A 56 2.02 -7.19 -9.32
N VAL A 57 3.01 -6.72 -8.57
CA VAL A 57 3.68 -5.44 -8.86
C VAL A 57 4.42 -5.52 -10.19
N ALA A 58 5.08 -6.64 -10.51
CA ALA A 58 5.71 -6.84 -11.81
C ALA A 58 4.69 -6.80 -12.96
N LYS A 59 3.54 -7.46 -12.81
CA LYS A 59 2.44 -7.44 -13.80
C LYS A 59 1.88 -6.04 -14.04
N VAL A 60 1.75 -5.24 -12.99
CA VAL A 60 1.05 -3.95 -13.03
C VAL A 60 1.99 -2.76 -13.31
N MET A 61 3.22 -2.79 -12.80
CA MET A 61 4.16 -1.66 -12.87
C MET A 61 5.33 -1.87 -13.85
N GLY A 62 5.45 -3.04 -14.48
CA GLY A 62 6.51 -3.31 -15.47
C GLY A 62 7.84 -3.74 -14.86
N SER A 63 8.94 -3.47 -15.58
CA SER A 63 10.27 -4.01 -15.25
C SER A 63 10.82 -3.46 -13.92
N GLU A 64 11.83 -4.13 -13.34
CA GLU A 64 12.43 -3.71 -12.08
C GLU A 64 13.09 -2.31 -12.15
N GLU A 65 13.71 -1.95 -13.27
CA GLU A 65 14.27 -0.61 -13.45
C GLU A 65 13.18 0.47 -13.51
N GLN A 66 12.08 0.21 -14.23
CA GLN A 66 10.93 1.12 -14.26
C GLN A 66 10.33 1.32 -12.86
N ARG A 67 10.30 0.27 -12.04
CA ARG A 67 9.84 0.33 -10.64
C ARG A 67 10.77 1.18 -9.78
N LYS A 68 12.10 1.01 -9.90
CA LYS A 68 13.08 1.82 -9.14
C LYS A 68 13.01 3.29 -9.53
N GLU A 69 12.98 3.60 -10.82
CA GLU A 69 12.88 4.97 -11.30
C GLU A 69 11.56 5.63 -10.86
N LEU A 70 10.46 4.88 -10.94
CA LEU A 70 9.17 5.36 -10.44
C LEU A 70 9.23 5.57 -8.92
N ALA A 71 9.82 4.67 -8.14
CA ALA A 71 9.94 4.82 -6.69
C ALA A 71 10.77 6.06 -6.30
N VAL A 72 11.88 6.33 -7.01
CA VAL A 72 12.69 7.55 -6.82
C VAL A 72 11.86 8.79 -7.11
N LYS A 73 11.21 8.86 -8.29
CA LYS A 73 10.32 9.98 -8.65
C LYS A 73 9.17 10.20 -7.66
N ARG A 74 8.77 9.17 -6.91
CA ARG A 74 7.74 9.31 -5.87
C ARG A 74 8.28 10.05 -4.66
N LEU A 75 9.51 9.76 -4.25
CA LEU A 75 10.14 10.42 -3.10
C LEU A 75 10.43 11.91 -3.39
N ASP A 76 10.62 12.27 -4.66
CA ASP A 76 10.82 13.67 -5.07
C ASP A 76 9.56 14.54 -4.90
N VAL A 77 8.36 13.93 -4.91
CA VAL A 77 7.07 14.66 -4.87
C VAL A 77 6.24 14.37 -3.62
N ARG A 78 6.66 13.41 -2.79
CA ARG A 78 5.94 13.01 -1.58
C ARG A 78 6.92 12.58 -0.50
N GLU A 79 6.65 12.98 0.73
CA GLU A 79 7.32 12.47 1.92
C GLU A 79 6.50 11.34 2.55
N ILE A 80 7.16 10.28 3.04
CA ILE A 80 6.53 9.20 3.80
C ILE A 80 6.72 9.52 5.28
N LEU A 81 5.66 10.00 5.94
CA LEU A 81 5.70 10.35 7.36
C LEU A 81 5.76 9.13 8.28
N GLY A 82 5.29 7.96 7.82
CA GLY A 82 5.44 6.71 8.56
C GLY A 82 4.56 5.56 8.06
N THR A 83 4.73 4.41 8.70
CA THR A 83 3.89 3.22 8.52
C THR A 83 3.53 2.65 9.89
N LYS A 84 2.33 2.08 10.02
CA LYS A 84 1.88 1.47 11.27
C LYS A 84 1.00 0.25 10.99
N THR A 85 1.38 -0.88 11.56
CA THR A 85 0.56 -2.10 11.54
C THR A 85 -0.36 -2.10 12.76
N MET A 86 -1.65 -2.34 12.54
CA MET A 86 -2.68 -2.34 13.59
C MET A 86 -3.58 -3.57 13.46
N ARG A 87 -4.24 -3.94 14.55
CA ARG A 87 -5.29 -4.98 14.57
C ARG A 87 -6.60 -4.31 14.95
N GLU A 88 -7.63 -4.51 14.12
CA GLU A 88 -8.98 -4.06 14.45
C GLU A 88 -9.51 -4.88 15.65
N ILE A 89 -10.09 -4.18 16.63
CA ILE A 89 -10.69 -4.79 17.81
C ILE A 89 -12.19 -4.48 17.78
N THR A 90 -13.01 -5.50 17.64
CA THR A 90 -14.47 -5.39 17.75
C THR A 90 -14.88 -5.68 19.19
N LEU A 91 -15.43 -4.68 19.88
CA LEU A 91 -16.01 -4.85 21.21
C LEU A 91 -17.42 -5.44 21.09
N LYS A 92 -17.78 -6.33 22.01
CA LYS A 92 -19.12 -6.91 22.13
C LYS A 92 -19.88 -6.26 23.28
#